data_AF-A0A1Q9NH78-F1
#
_entry.id   AF-A0A1Q9NH78-F1
#
_cell.length_a   1.000
_cell.length_b   1.000
_cell.length_c   1.000
_cell.angle_alpha   90.00
_cell.angle_beta   90.00
_cell.angle_gamma   90.00
#
_symmetry.space_group_name_H-M   'P 1'
#
loop_
_entity.id
_entity.type
_entity.pdbx_description
1 polymer ?
#
loop_
_entity_poly.entity_id
_entity_poly.type
_entity_poly.pdbx_seq_one_letter_code
_entity_poly.pdbx_strand_id
1 'polypeptide(L)'
;MYESKYFIEKNEIKGIDWIPRGFFIFVAALFILLSVDVFLEDYTPLETVAGLFFQILPGFFIAGILKLTWKRDFLGFAIFFPLGIFVFFVFNPNYNVVYGILILGMSLIYFKSWLNTVNDKAKLSDLH
;
A
#
# COMPACT_ATOMS: atom_id res chain seq x y z
N MET A 1 -34.27 3.84 -17.87
CA MET A 1 -33.94 5.04 -17.06
C MET A 1 -33.38 4.69 -15.67
N TYR A 2 -33.63 3.49 -15.12
CA TYR A 2 -32.96 3.03 -13.89
C TYR A 2 -31.46 2.71 -14.09
N GLU A 3 -31.08 2.19 -15.26
CA GLU A 3 -29.68 1.81 -15.54
C GLU A 3 -28.68 2.97 -15.45
N SER A 4 -29.08 4.20 -15.81
CA SER A 4 -28.15 5.34 -15.77
C SER A 4 -27.84 5.80 -14.34
N LYS A 5 -28.74 5.57 -13.37
CA LYS A 5 -28.51 5.93 -11.96
C LYS A 5 -27.48 5.00 -11.31
N TYR A 6 -27.58 3.70 -11.57
CA TYR A 6 -26.59 2.72 -11.10
C TYR A 6 -25.22 2.91 -11.73
N PHE A 7 -25.16 3.37 -12.99
CA PHE A 7 -23.90 3.61 -13.68
C PHE A 7 -23.15 4.85 -13.16
N ILE A 8 -23.88 5.87 -12.70
CA ILE A 8 -23.29 7.10 -12.15
C ILE A 8 -22.78 6.88 -10.71
N GLU A 9 -23.50 6.11 -9.88
CA GLU A 9 -23.08 5.84 -8.49
C GLU A 9 -21.84 4.93 -8.41
N LYS A 10 -21.64 4.05 -9.41
CA LYS A 10 -20.53 3.09 -9.48
C LYS A 10 -19.17 3.71 -9.82
N ASN A 11 -19.14 4.95 -10.31
CA ASN A 11 -17.92 5.61 -10.81
C ASN A 11 -17.37 6.71 -9.90
N GLU A 12 -17.90 6.88 -8.69
CA GLU A 12 -17.16 7.61 -7.66
C GLU A 12 -15.97 6.74 -7.27
N ILE A 13 -14.85 6.92 -7.98
CA ILE A 13 -13.53 6.61 -7.44
C ILE A 13 -13.43 7.46 -6.19
N LYS A 14 -13.83 6.91 -5.05
CA LYS A 14 -13.73 7.58 -3.76
C LYS A 14 -12.24 7.76 -3.56
N GLY A 15 -11.73 8.99 -3.70
CA GLY A 15 -10.29 9.27 -3.64
C GLY A 15 -9.59 8.67 -2.42
N ILE A 16 -10.35 8.39 -1.36
CA ILE A 16 -9.93 7.67 -0.16
C ILE A 16 -9.36 6.27 -0.43
N ASP A 17 -9.91 5.52 -1.40
CA ASP A 17 -9.46 4.16 -1.73
C ASP A 17 -8.11 4.18 -2.48
N TRP A 18 -7.75 5.34 -3.04
CA TRP A 18 -6.45 5.57 -3.65
C TRP A 18 -5.37 6.00 -2.65
N ILE A 19 -5.73 6.46 -1.45
CA ILE A 19 -4.76 6.91 -0.43
C ILE A 19 -3.71 5.83 -0.11
N PRO A 20 -4.07 4.56 0.15
CA PRO A 20 -3.09 3.51 0.40
C PRO A 20 -2.10 3.35 -0.74
N ARG A 21 -2.61 3.29 -1.97
CA ARG A 21 -1.81 3.09 -3.18
C ARG A 21 -0.88 4.28 -3.42
N GLY A 22 -1.40 5.50 -3.36
CA GLY A 22 -0.63 6.72 -3.55
C GLY A 22 0.49 6.85 -2.53
N PHE A 23 0.21 6.54 -1.26
CA PHE A 23 1.22 6.53 -0.21
C PHE A 23 2.33 5.51 -0.48
N PHE A 24 2.01 4.26 -0.85
CA PHE A 24 3.05 3.27 -1.15
C PHE A 24 3.86 3.59 -2.41
N ILE A 25 3.25 4.21 -3.43
CA ILE A 25 3.98 4.72 -4.59
C ILE A 25 4.98 5.79 -4.14
N PHE A 26 4.52 6.74 -3.33
CA PHE A 26 5.36 7.81 -2.82
C PHE A 26 6.52 7.27 -1.97
N VAL A 27 6.24 6.34 -1.05
CA VAL A 27 7.27 5.70 -0.22
C VAL A 27 8.26 4.92 -1.08
N ALA A 28 7.80 4.11 -2.04
CA ALA A 28 8.69 3.37 -2.94
C ALA A 28 9.58 4.33 -3.76
N ALA A 29 9.03 5.44 -4.25
CA ALA A 29 9.80 6.46 -4.94
C ALA A 29 10.84 7.12 -4.03
N LEU A 30 10.50 7.40 -2.76
CA LEU A 30 11.45 7.93 -1.78
C LEU A 30 12.61 6.96 -1.55
N PHE A 31 12.37 5.65 -1.37
CA PHE A 31 13.45 4.68 -1.22
C PHE A 31 14.42 4.67 -2.41
N ILE A 32 13.89 4.75 -3.63
CA ILE A 32 14.70 4.81 -4.85
C ILE A 32 15.47 6.13 -4.97
N LEU A 33 14.88 7.25 -4.54
CA LEU A 33 15.57 8.54 -4.57
C LEU A 33 16.64 8.63 -3.49
N LEU A 34 16.35 8.14 -2.28
CA LEU A 34 17.30 8.13 -1.17
C LEU A 34 18.47 7.20 -1.43
N SER A 35 18.31 6.13 -2.22
CA SER A 35 19.43 5.25 -2.56
C SER A 35 20.53 5.89 -3.40
N VAL A 36 20.31 7.12 -3.90
CA VAL A 36 21.34 7.88 -4.62
C VAL A 36 22.38 8.44 -3.64
N ASP A 37 22.11 8.43 -2.32
CA ASP A 37 23.06 8.91 -1.31
C ASP A 37 24.37 8.10 -1.27
N VAL A 38 24.35 6.84 -1.69
CA VAL A 38 25.53 5.96 -1.76
C VAL A 38 26.64 6.50 -2.67
N PHE A 39 26.31 7.40 -3.61
CA PHE A 39 27.28 8.06 -4.48
C PHE A 39 28.02 9.23 -3.81
N LEU A 40 27.57 9.67 -2.64
CA LEU A 40 28.19 10.75 -1.87
C LEU A 40 29.24 10.26 -0.87
N GLU A 41 29.32 8.95 -0.66
CA GLU A 41 30.27 8.34 0.26
C GLU A 41 31.57 7.91 -0.45
N ASP A 42 32.68 7.88 0.30
CA ASP A 42 34.00 7.47 -0.19
C ASP A 42 34.11 5.93 -0.34
N TYR A 43 33.11 5.33 -0.98
CA TYR A 43 33.07 3.90 -1.27
C TYR A 43 33.87 3.56 -2.53
N THR A 44 34.45 2.36 -2.53
CA THR A 44 34.97 1.77 -3.78
C THR A 44 33.83 1.50 -4.75
N PRO A 45 34.07 1.43 -6.07
CA PRO A 45 33.01 1.17 -7.05
C PRO A 45 32.19 -0.09 -6.78
N LEU A 46 32.80 -1.13 -6.21
CA LEU A 46 32.10 -2.36 -5.85
C LEU A 46 31.18 -2.17 -4.63
N GLU A 47 31.65 -1.44 -3.62
CA GLU A 47 30.87 -1.08 -2.44
C GLU A 47 29.69 -0.17 -2.82
N THR A 48 29.87 0.78 -3.74
CA THR A 48 28.78 1.61 -4.25
C THR A 48 27.69 0.77 -4.92
N VAL A 49 28.06 -0.20 -5.77
CA VAL A 49 27.08 -1.08 -6.43
C VAL A 49 26.35 -1.96 -5.42
N ALA A 50 27.07 -2.51 -4.43
CA ALA A 50 26.46 -3.31 -3.38
C ALA A 50 25.53 -2.46 -2.50
N GLY A 51 25.96 -1.28 -2.06
CA GLY A 51 25.18 -0.35 -1.26
C GLY A 51 23.90 0.09 -1.98
N LEU A 52 24.01 0.45 -3.26
CA LEU A 52 22.86 0.78 -4.11
C LEU A 52 21.86 -0.38 -4.18
N PHE A 53 22.35 -1.62 -4.34
CA PHE A 53 21.49 -2.80 -4.39
C PHE A 53 20.71 -3.00 -3.08
N PHE A 54 21.38 -2.88 -1.93
CA PHE A 54 20.74 -3.04 -0.62
C PHE A 54 19.78 -1.88 -0.28
N GLN A 55 20.08 -0.65 -0.70
CA GLN A 55 19.22 0.50 -0.45
C GLN A 55 17.98 0.55 -1.36
N ILE A 56 18.07 0.07 -2.60
CA ILE A 56 16.92 0.02 -3.53
C ILE A 56 15.98 -1.15 -3.21
N LEU A 57 16.50 -2.25 -2.63
CA LEU A 57 15.72 -3.47 -2.38
C LEU A 57 14.40 -3.24 -1.62
N PRO A 58 14.33 -2.43 -0.54
CA PRO A 58 13.08 -2.11 0.14
C PRO A 58 12.06 -1.43 -0.78
N GLY A 59 12.50 -0.53 -1.68
CA GLY A 59 11.65 0.13 -2.65
C GLY A 59 11.02 -0.86 -3.64
N PHE A 60 11.80 -1.79 -4.19
CA PHE A 60 11.27 -2.85 -5.06
C PHE A 60 10.35 -3.81 -4.31
N PHE A 61 10.64 -4.13 -3.06
CA PHE A 61 9.78 -4.96 -2.24
C PHE A 61 8.40 -4.32 -2.04
N ILE A 62 8.36 -3.02 -1.70
CA ILE A 62 7.11 -2.25 -1.59
C ILE A 62 6.37 -2.22 -2.93
N ALA A 63 7.07 -1.96 -4.05
CA ALA A 63 6.48 -1.98 -5.37
C ALA A 63 5.88 -3.35 -5.75
N GLY A 64 6.53 -4.44 -5.34
CA GLY A 64 6.03 -5.81 -5.50
C GLY A 64 4.73 -6.06 -4.74
N ILE A 65 4.68 -5.66 -3.46
CA ILE A 65 3.45 -5.72 -2.66
C ILE A 65 2.34 -4.88 -3.30
N LEU A 66 2.66 -3.65 -3.69
CA LEU A 66 1.71 -2.74 -4.32
C LEU A 66 1.12 -3.33 -5.62
N LYS A 67 1.96 -3.97 -6.44
CA LYS A 67 1.51 -4.68 -7.65
C LYS A 67 0.56 -5.83 -7.31
N LEU A 68 0.85 -6.58 -6.25
CA LEU A 68 0.04 -7.72 -5.81
C LEU A 68 -1.33 -7.28 -5.28
N THR A 69 -1.36 -6.18 -4.52
CA THR A 69 -2.57 -5.64 -3.89
C THR A 69 -3.37 -4.72 -4.82
N TRP A 70 -2.79 -4.29 -5.96
CA TRP A 70 -3.35 -3.26 -6.85
C TRP A 70 -4.82 -3.46 -7.21
N LYS A 71 -5.19 -4.68 -7.61
CA LYS A 71 -6.56 -5.08 -7.98
C LYS A 71 -7.21 -6.02 -6.95
N ARG A 72 -6.53 -6.30 -5.83
CA ARG A 72 -6.92 -7.34 -4.87
C ARG A 72 -6.92 -6.74 -3.48
N ASP A 73 -7.96 -5.95 -3.18
CA ASP A 73 -8.07 -5.20 -1.93
C ASP A 73 -8.00 -6.09 -0.68
N PHE A 74 -8.56 -7.30 -0.75
CA PHE A 74 -8.44 -8.29 0.32
C PHE A 74 -6.99 -8.66 0.63
N LEU A 75 -6.13 -8.80 -0.38
CA LEU A 75 -4.70 -9.07 -0.16
C LEU A 75 -4.02 -7.87 0.51
N GLY A 76 -4.44 -6.65 0.16
CA GLY A 76 -3.98 -5.44 0.84
C GLY A 76 -4.27 -5.50 2.33
N PHE A 77 -5.52 -5.78 2.71
CA PHE A 77 -5.88 -5.97 4.11
C PHE A 77 -5.10 -7.12 4.77
N ALA A 78 -5.07 -8.29 4.14
CA ALA A 78 -4.43 -9.49 4.68
C ALA A 78 -2.91 -9.34 4.90
N ILE A 79 -2.24 -8.48 4.12
CA ILE A 79 -0.80 -8.20 4.29
C ILE A 79 -0.58 -7.08 5.30
N PHE A 80 -1.28 -5.94 5.16
CA PHE A 80 -1.01 -4.75 5.97
C PHE A 80 -1.59 -4.86 7.39
N PHE A 81 -2.66 -5.62 7.61
CA PHE A 81 -3.21 -5.82 8.95
C PHE A 81 -2.22 -6.49 9.91
N PRO A 82 -1.70 -7.71 9.63
CA PRO A 82 -0.72 -8.34 10.52
C PRO A 82 0.58 -7.54 10.59
N LEU A 83 1.00 -6.89 9.50
CA LEU A 83 2.19 -6.02 9.52
C LEU A 83 2.01 -4.84 10.48
N GLY A 84 0.85 -4.18 10.46
CA GLY A 84 0.53 -3.08 11.36
C GLY A 84 0.50 -3.52 12.83
N ILE A 85 -0.09 -4.67 13.11
CA ILE A 85 -0.06 -5.29 14.46
C ILE A 85 1.39 -5.56 14.88
N PHE A 86 2.17 -6.22 14.02
CA PHE A 86 3.56 -6.53 14.29
C PHE A 86 4.36 -5.26 14.61
N VAL A 87 4.25 -4.22 13.80
CA VAL A 87 4.94 -2.95 14.02
C VAL A 87 4.51 -2.28 15.32
N PHE A 88 3.21 -2.32 15.63
CA PHE A 88 2.66 -1.71 16.84
C PHE A 88 3.18 -2.36 18.13
N PHE A 89 3.38 -3.69 18.14
CA PHE A 89 3.76 -4.43 19.36
C PHE A 89 5.25 -4.77 19.47
N VAL A 90 5.96 -4.94 18.35
CA VAL A 90 7.32 -5.52 18.37
C VAL A 90 8.42 -4.46 18.40
N PHE A 91 8.18 -3.28 17.84
CA PHE A 91 9.20 -2.22 17.81
C PHE A 91 9.00 -1.18 18.94
N ASN A 92 10.10 -0.61 19.42
CA ASN A 92 10.20 0.32 20.56
C ASN A 92 9.03 1.34 20.66
N PRO A 93 8.36 1.49 21.82
CA PRO A 93 7.08 2.19 21.91
C PRO A 93 7.09 3.68 21.52
N ASN A 94 8.22 4.39 21.56
CA ASN A 94 8.22 5.85 21.40
C ASN A 94 8.02 6.34 19.95
N TYR A 95 8.44 5.58 18.94
CA TYR A 95 8.31 5.97 17.53
C TYR A 95 7.44 5.00 16.72
N ASN A 96 7.24 3.77 17.22
CA ASN A 96 6.63 2.70 16.44
C ASN A 96 5.11 2.62 16.56
N VAL A 97 4.53 3.27 17.57
CA VAL A 97 3.07 3.38 17.70
C VAL A 97 2.47 4.16 16.53
N VAL A 98 3.10 5.26 16.10
CA VAL A 98 2.62 6.06 14.97
C VAL A 98 2.65 5.25 13.67
N TYR A 99 3.77 4.56 13.39
CA TYR A 99 3.88 3.72 12.20
C TYR A 99 2.89 2.55 12.22
N GLY A 100 2.70 1.90 13.36
CA GLY A 100 1.71 0.84 13.54
C GLY A 100 0.29 1.34 13.24
N ILE A 101 -0.10 2.47 13.83
CA ILE A 101 -1.41 3.10 13.59
C ILE A 101 -1.60 3.48 12.12
N LEU A 102 -0.58 4.04 11.47
CA LEU A 102 -0.64 4.40 10.05
C LEU A 102 -0.87 3.16 9.17
N ILE A 103 -0.11 2.09 9.38
CA ILE A 103 -0.23 0.84 8.62
C ILE A 103 -1.60 0.19 8.87
N LEU A 104 -2.08 0.19 10.11
CA LEU A 104 -3.41 -0.30 10.46
C LEU A 104 -4.52 0.53 9.80
N GLY A 105 -4.39 1.86 9.80
CA GLY A 105 -5.34 2.75 9.13
C GLY A 105 -5.45 2.46 7.64
N MET A 106 -4.32 2.26 6.96
CA MET A 106 -4.27 1.85 5.56
C MET A 106 -4.92 0.49 5.32
N SER A 107 -4.69 -0.45 6.22
CA SER A 107 -5.30 -1.78 6.16
C SER A 107 -6.83 -1.71 6.25
N LEU A 108 -7.37 -0.85 7.13
CA LEU A 108 -8.81 -0.65 7.25
C LEU A 108 -9.42 -0.03 5.98
N ILE A 109 -8.69 0.83 5.26
CA ILE A 109 -9.14 1.36 3.96
C ILE A 109 -9.24 0.22 2.94
N TYR A 110 -8.23 -0.65 2.85
CA TYR A 110 -8.29 -1.84 1.99
C TYR A 110 -9.47 -2.76 2.36
N PHE A 111 -9.72 -2.97 3.65
CA PHE A 111 -10.84 -3.78 4.11
C PHE A 111 -12.19 -3.19 3.69
N LYS A 112 -12.37 -1.88 3.87
CA LYS A 112 -13.57 -1.16 3.43
C LYS A 112 -13.77 -1.23 1.92
N SER A 113 -12.71 -1.02 1.13
CA SER A 113 -12.74 -1.12 -0.33
C SER A 113 -13.16 -2.53 -0.78
N TRP A 114 -12.63 -3.56 -0.12
CA TRP A 114 -13.02 -4.94 -0.36
C TRP A 114 -14.51 -5.19 -0.02
N LEU A 115 -14.99 -4.74 1.14
CA LEU A 115 -16.40 -4.90 1.54
C LEU A 115 -17.35 -4.25 0.54
N ASN A 116 -17.03 -3.05 0.04
CA ASN A 116 -17.81 -2.39 -1.01
C ASN A 116 -17.88 -3.29 -2.26
N THR A 117 -16.74 -3.85 -2.67
CA THR A 117 -16.65 -4.75 -3.82
C THR A 117 -17.51 -6.01 -3.65
N VAL A 118 -17.60 -6.57 -2.43
CA VAL A 118 -18.46 -7.73 -2.15
C VAL A 118 -19.94 -7.36 -2.18
N ASN A 119 -20.32 -6.25 -1.54
CA ASN A 119 -21.70 -5.79 -1.49
C ASN A 119 -22.25 -5.46 -2.88
N ASP A 120 -21.42 -4.84 -3.74
CA ASP A 120 -21.81 -4.53 -5.12
C ASP A 120 -22.05 -5.79 -5.95
N LYS A 121 -21.26 -6.84 -5.73
CA LYS A 121 -21.47 -8.14 -6.39
C LYS A 121 -22.75 -8.83 -5.94
N ALA A 122 -23.07 -8.78 -4.65
CA ALA A 122 -24.30 -9.36 -4.10
C ALA A 122 -25.56 -8.68 -4.67
N LYS A 123 -25.56 -7.33 -4.75
CA LYS A 123 -26.68 -6.59 -5.35
C LYS A 123 -26.92 -6.95 -6.82
N LEU A 124 -25.86 -7.27 -7.56
CA LEU A 124 -25.97 -7.67 -8.97
C LEU A 124 -26.52 -9.09 -9.14
N SER A 125 -26.25 -10.01 -8.20
CA SER A 125 -26.82 -11.36 -8.26
C SER A 125 -28.32 -11.37 -7.94
N ASP A 126 -28.81 -10.44 -7.13
CA ASP A 126 -30.25 -10.35 -6.79
C ASP A 126 -31.11 -9.79 -7.95
N LEU A 127 -30.47 -9.23 -8.98
CA LEU A 127 -31.14 -8.65 -10.16
C LEU A 127 -31.31 -9.65 -11.32
N HIS A 128 -30.77 -10.87 -11.20
CA HIS A 128 -30.80 -11.92 -12.22
C HIS A 128 -31.50 -13.18 -11.71
#